data_AF-A0A844IMB5-F1
#
_entry.id   AF-A0A844IMB5-F1
#
_cell.length_a   1.000
_cell.length_b   1.000
_cell.length_c   1.000
_cell.angle_alpha   90.00
_cell.angle_beta   90.00
_cell.angle_gamma   90.00
#
_symmetry.space_group_name_H-M   'P 1'
#
loop_
_entity.id
_entity.type
_entity.pdbx_description
1 polymer ?
#
loop_
_entity_poly.entity_id
_entity_poly.type
_entity_poly.pdbx_seq_one_letter_code
_entity_poly.pdbx_strand_id
1 'polypeptide(L)' 'MKTSTYNYCLSGDTVNTASRMESHGIPDHIQICEATYQILKDKYLLEKRGLIKIKCKGEMMTYLLHGRKI' A
#
# COMPACT_ATOMS: atom_id res chain seq x y z
N MET A 1 11.23 -12.71 -36.46
CA MET A 1 12.06 -12.07 -35.42
C MET A 1 11.20 -11.84 -34.19
N LYS A 2 11.39 -12.61 -33.10
CA LYS A 2 10.70 -12.38 -31.83
C LYS A 2 11.60 -11.47 -30.98
N THR A 3 11.20 -10.23 -30.80
CA THR A 3 11.86 -9.30 -29.88
C THR A 3 11.57 -9.81 -28.45
N SER A 4 12.58 -10.32 -27.75
CA SER A 4 12.48 -10.60 -26.32
C SER A 4 12.39 -9.27 -25.57
N THR A 5 11.18 -8.88 -25.19
CA THR A 5 10.96 -7.83 -24.20
C THR A 5 11.53 -8.28 -22.86
N TYR A 6 12.65 -7.69 -22.45
CA TYR A 6 13.19 -7.86 -21.11
C TYR A 6 12.31 -7.09 -20.12
N ASN A 7 11.44 -7.82 -19.42
CA ASN A 7 10.64 -7.25 -18.33
C ASN A 7 11.46 -7.35 -17.04
N TYR A 8 11.87 -6.20 -16.51
CA TYR A 8 12.46 -6.12 -15.18
C TYR A 8 11.34 -6.23 -14.14
N CYS A 9 11.05 -7.45 -13.68
CA CYS A 9 10.14 -7.66 -12.56
C CYS A 9 10.89 -7.48 -11.24
N LEU A 10 10.54 -6.43 -10.49
CA LEU A 10 10.88 -6.35 -9.07
C LEU A 10 10.27 -7.57 -8.37
N SER A 11 11.15 -8.43 -7.86
CA SER A 11 10.78 -9.70 -7.22
C SER A 11 11.32 -9.71 -5.80
N GLY A 12 10.45 -9.90 -4.81
CA GLY A 12 10.83 -9.92 -3.40
C GLY A 12 9.63 -9.85 -2.46
N ASP A 13 9.81 -10.23 -1.20
CA ASP A 13 8.74 -10.26 -0.18
C ASP A 13 8.00 -8.93 -0.03
N THR A 14 8.69 -7.82 -0.27
CA THR A 14 8.10 -6.46 -0.28
C THR A 14 7.05 -6.30 -1.38
N VAL A 15 7.30 -6.85 -2.58
CA VAL A 15 6.39 -6.75 -3.73
C VAL A 15 5.17 -7.65 -3.53
N ASN A 16 5.37 -8.85 -2.96
CA ASN A 16 4.29 -9.75 -2.58
C ASN A 16 3.44 -9.15 -1.43
N THR A 17 4.06 -8.43 -0.50
CA THR A 17 3.35 -7.69 0.55
C THR A 17 2.53 -6.54 -0.03
N ALA A 18 3.10 -5.75 -0.95
CA ALA A 18 2.41 -4.65 -1.61
C ALA A 18 1.22 -5.12 -2.46
N SER A 19 1.40 -6.16 -3.28
CA SER A 19 0.32 -6.75 -4.07
C SER A 19 -0.81 -7.30 -3.20
N ARG A 20 -0.50 -7.88 -2.04
CA ARG A 20 -1.52 -8.34 -1.09
C ARG A 20 -2.22 -7.20 -0.37
N MET A 21 -1.51 -6.10 -0.06
CA MET A 21 -2.16 -4.89 0.44
C MET A 21 -3.13 -4.31 -0.60
N GLU A 22 -2.70 -4.21 -1.86
CA GLU A 22 -3.55 -3.76 -2.96
C GLU A 22 -4.76 -4.68 -3.18
N SER A 23 -4.59 -5.99 -2.99
CA SER A 23 -5.70 -6.96 -3.06
C SER A 23 -6.77 -6.72 -1.98
N HIS A 24 -6.40 -6.13 -0.85
CA HIS A 24 -7.34 -5.67 0.19
C HIS A 24 -7.69 -4.19 0.03
N GLY A 25 -7.20 -3.55 -1.03
CA GLY A 25 -7.49 -2.21 -1.47
C GLY A 25 -8.99 -1.95 -1.57
N ILE A 26 -9.42 -0.74 -1.20
CA ILE A 26 -10.77 -0.27 -1.50
C ILE A 26 -10.63 0.51 -2.82
N PRO A 27 -11.49 0.25 -3.82
CA PRO A 27 -11.53 1.04 -5.03
C PRO A 27 -11.65 2.54 -4.70
N ASP A 28 -11.03 3.40 -5.51
CA ASP A 28 -11.01 4.86 -5.33
C ASP A 28 -10.35 5.39 -4.05
N HIS A 29 -9.66 4.55 -3.28
CA HIS A 29 -8.95 4.97 -2.07
C HIS A 29 -7.48 4.58 -2.12
N ILE A 30 -6.61 5.49 -1.67
CA ILE A 30 -5.17 5.24 -1.57
C ILE A 30 -4.87 4.70 -0.17
N GLN A 31 -4.43 3.45 -0.10
CA GLN A 31 -4.02 2.80 1.16
C GLN A 31 -2.56 2.99 1.46
N ILE A 32 -2.28 3.35 2.70
CA ILE A 32 -0.93 3.51 3.21
C ILE A 32 -0.72 2.72 4.51
N CYS A 33 0.52 2.28 4.73
CA CYS A 33 0.95 1.67 5.98
C CYS A 33 1.05 2.70 7.10
N GLU A 34 1.08 2.22 8.34
CA GLU A 34 1.39 3.05 9.51
C GLU A 34 2.71 3.81 9.41
N ALA A 35 3.77 3.17 8.87
CA ALA A 35 5.05 3.83 8.67
C ALA A 35 4.93 5.06 7.75
N THR A 36 4.16 4.95 6.67
CA THR A 36 3.89 6.06 5.74
C THR A 36 2.97 7.10 6.37
N TYR A 37 1.98 6.66 7.17
CA TYR A 37 1.09 7.56 7.91
C TYR A 37 1.87 8.48 8.85
N GLN A 38 2.83 7.95 9.61
CA GLN A 38 3.62 8.76 10.54
C GLN A 38 4.39 9.90 9.86
N ILE A 39 4.77 9.73 8.60
CA ILE A 39 5.49 10.72 7.80
C ILE A 39 4.53 11.76 7.18
N LEU A 40 3.32 11.33 6.80
CA LEU A 40 2.36 12.16 6.05
C LEU A 40 1.29 12.82 6.93
N LYS A 41 1.10 12.41 8.19
CA LYS A 41 0.04 12.87 9.11
C LYS A 41 -0.07 14.38 9.26
N ASP A 42 1.05 15.10 9.13
CA ASP A 42 1.09 16.55 9.30
C ASP A 42 0.71 17.31 8.01
N LYS A 43 0.79 16.65 6.84
CA LYS A 43 0.58 17.28 5.52
C LYS A 43 -0.68 16.79 4.81
N TYR A 44 -1.23 15.65 5.20
CA TYR A 44 -2.34 15.01 4.52
C TYR A 44 -3.45 14.59 5.48
N LEU A 45 -4.68 14.57 4.97
CA LEU A 45 -5.85 14.01 5.62
C LEU A 45 -5.82 12.49 5.43
N LEU A 46 -5.59 11.82 6.55
CA LEU A 46 -5.45 10.38 6.62
C LEU A 46 -6.53 9.84 7.56
N GLU A 47 -7.34 8.91 7.08
CA GLU A 47 -8.36 8.23 7.86
C GLU A 47 -7.87 6.86 8.31
N LYS A 48 -8.07 6.53 9.58
CA LYS A 48 -7.67 5.22 10.11
C LYS A 48 -8.67 4.17 9.64
N ARG A 49 -8.24 3.27 8.75
CA ARG A 49 -9.05 2.14 8.29
C ARG A 49 -9.15 1.05 9.35
N GLY A 50 -8.04 0.78 10.03
CA GLY A 50 -7.93 -0.28 11.01
C GLY A 50 -6.92 -1.36 10.61
N LEU A 51 -7.01 -2.49 11.31
CA LEU A 51 -6.11 -3.63 11.15
C LEU A 51 -6.56 -4.49 9.96
N ILE A 52 -5.69 -4.68 8.99
CA ILE A 52 -5.89 -5.62 7.88
C ILE A 52 -5.00 -6.83 8.10
N LYS A 53 -5.59 -8.01 7.95
CA LYS A 53 -4.87 -9.27 8.07
C LYS A 53 -4.17 -9.62 6.77
N ILE A 54 -2.86 -9.44 6.74
CA ILE A 54 -2.02 -9.84 5.60
C ILE A 54 -1.47 -11.24 5.85
N LYS A 55 -1.86 -12.18 5.00
CA LYS A 55 -1.32 -13.54 5.03
C LYS A 55 0.22 -13.49 4.95
N CYS A 56 0.88 -14.11 5.92
CA CYS A 56 2.34 -14.14 6.16
C CYS A 56 2.95 -12.95 6.95
N LYS A 57 2.27 -11.81 7.12
CA LYS A 57 2.79 -10.69 7.95
C LYS A 57 2.01 -10.43 9.24
N GLY A 58 0.82 -11.01 9.37
CA GLY A 58 -0.04 -10.79 10.54
C GLY A 58 -0.99 -9.63 10.31
N GLU A 59 -1.36 -8.94 11.37
CA GLU A 59 -2.25 -7.78 11.32
C GLU A 59 -1.42 -6.51 11.15
N MET A 60 -1.73 -5.72 10.12
CA MET A 60 -1.05 -4.46 9.86
C MET A 60 -2.05 -3.32 9.90
N MET A 61 -1.72 -2.27 10.64
CA MET A 61 -2.53 -1.07 10.68
C MET A 61 -2.44 -0.33 9.35
N THR A 62 -3.58 -0.02 8.77
CA THR A 62 -3.69 0.69 7.49
C THR A 62 -4.50 1.97 7.62
N TYR A 63 -4.15 2.93 6.77
CA TYR A 63 -4.76 4.24 6.72
C TYR A 63 -5.16 4.55 5.27
N LEU A 64 -6.23 5.31 5.09
CA LEU A 64 -6.71 5.81 3.81
C LEU A 64 -6.30 7.28 3.65
N LEU A 65 -5.69 7.60 2.54
CA LEU A 65 -5.38 8.97 2.17
C LEU A 65 -6.58 9.59 1.45
N HIS A 66 -7.21 10.58 2.08
CA HIS A 66 -8.36 11.32 1.50
C HIS A 66 -7.92 12.56 0.73
N GLY A 67 -6.81 13.19 1.10
CA GLY A 67 -6.36 14.39 0.42
C GLY A 67 -5.29 15.14 1.18
N ARG A 68 -4.87 16.29 0.63
CA ARG A 68 -3.90 17.17 1.29
C ARG A 68 -4.61 18.07 2.30
N LYS A 69 -4.00 18.24 3.48
CA LYS A 69 -4.48 19.20 4.47
C LYS A 69 -4.03 20.59 3.99
N ILE A 70 -4.99 21.45 3.65
CA ILE A 70 -4.74 22.84 3.23
C ILE A 70 -4.69 23.71 4.49
#